data_AF-U3L1H4-F1
#
_entry.id   AF-U3L1H4-F1
#
_cell.length_a   1.000
_cell.length_b   1.000
_cell.length_c   1.000
_cell.angle_alpha   90.00
_cell.angle_beta   90.00
_cell.angle_gamma   90.00
#
_symmetry.space_group_name_H-M   'P 1'
#
loop_
_entity.id
_entity.type
_entity.pdbx_description
1 polymer ?
#
loop_
_entity_poly.entity_id
_entity_poly.type
_entity_poly.pdbx_seq_one_letter_code
_entity_poly.pdbx_strand_id
1 'polypeptide(L)'
;SKNVTAYTPFATPITDSKADLVSLAQLDSSYQIADQTIHNTNLFVLFKSRDVKVKYESSGSNNISFDSTSQGEKPSYVVEFTNSTNVGIKWSVVKKYKLDVPSVSTTMNDVLKNLILEQPLTKYTLNSSLAKQKGKTQREVHLSNSSNWTSQRNSISLNNNPSPNATTGFKLDKGNAYRKLSESWPIYQPIDGTKQGKGKDQLGWQSSEQSTAAGDAPLVSGGGASSGSFNKYLNTKQALASIGILFDDQTPRNVITQLYYASTSKLAVTNDHVVVMGNSFLPSLWYWVVERSATTDSSSKPTWFANTNLDWGEDKQKQFVENQLGYKETTSTNSHNFHSKSFTQPAYFISGIDSVNDQLIFSGFKAGSVGYDSSSSSSTKDQSLAWSTTTSLDSKTGYRDLVTNETGLNGPINGSFSIQDTFSFVVPYSMNHTNNGTTGPIKTAYPVKKSEASSVAINSLINATPLNSYGDEGIGVFDALGLNYNFKSNQE
;
A
#
# COMPACT_ATOMS: atom_id res chain seq x y z
N SER A 1 7.30 17.52 21.12
CA SER A 1 6.01 16.99 20.63
C SER A 1 4.79 17.83 20.99
N LYS A 2 4.84 18.74 21.99
CA LYS A 2 3.66 19.55 22.39
C LYS A 2 3.90 21.07 22.45
N ASN A 3 5.14 21.48 22.70
CA ASN A 3 5.51 22.87 22.91
C ASN A 3 6.02 23.50 21.62
N VAL A 4 5.60 24.73 21.34
CA VAL A 4 6.11 25.59 20.25
C VAL A 4 6.65 26.88 20.87
N THR A 5 7.78 27.39 20.38
CA THR A 5 8.43 28.62 20.88
C THR A 5 8.74 29.51 19.69
N ALA A 6 8.37 30.79 19.77
CA ALA A 6 8.64 31.76 18.71
C ALA A 6 10.04 32.37 18.89
N TYR A 7 10.74 32.55 17.77
CA TYR A 7 12.07 33.15 17.73
C TYR A 7 12.06 34.40 16.86
N THR A 8 12.89 35.37 17.24
CA THR A 8 13.16 36.54 16.40
C THR A 8 14.09 36.16 15.25
N PRO A 9 14.22 37.01 14.21
CA PRO A 9 15.26 36.87 13.19
C PRO A 9 16.70 36.83 13.73
N PHE A 10 16.91 37.21 15.00
CA PHE A 10 18.21 37.19 15.68
C PHE A 10 18.47 35.87 16.45
N ALA A 11 17.68 34.83 16.18
CA ALA A 11 17.77 33.54 16.85
C ALA A 11 17.60 33.61 18.38
N THR A 12 16.90 34.63 18.88
CA THR A 12 16.56 34.77 20.30
C THR A 12 15.10 34.39 20.53
N PRO A 13 14.78 33.61 21.57
CA PRO A 13 13.39 33.27 21.89
C PRO A 13 12.66 34.50 22.39
N ILE A 14 11.44 34.72 21.90
CA ILE A 14 10.57 35.77 22.45
C ILE A 14 10.16 35.36 23.86
N THR A 15 10.33 36.26 24.84
CA THR A 15 9.96 36.03 26.24
C THR A 15 8.50 35.55 26.34
N ASP A 16 8.27 34.50 27.13
CA ASP A 16 6.97 33.87 27.39
C ASP A 16 6.24 33.32 26.15
N SER A 17 6.91 33.18 24.99
CA SER A 17 6.30 32.63 23.77
C SER A 17 6.18 31.10 23.72
N LYS A 18 6.79 30.39 24.68
CA LYS A 18 6.72 28.92 24.74
C LYS A 18 5.33 28.49 25.18
N ALA A 19 4.59 27.85 24.28
CA ALA A 19 3.22 27.43 24.51
C ALA A 19 3.05 25.92 24.31
N ASP A 20 2.40 25.25 25.27
CA ASP A 20 1.91 23.88 25.11
C ASP A 20 0.60 23.90 24.33
N LEU A 21 0.68 23.62 23.02
CA LEU A 21 -0.48 23.69 22.13
C LEU A 21 -1.46 22.53 22.34
N VAL A 22 -1.01 21.40 22.90
CA VAL A 22 -1.90 20.28 23.26
C VAL A 22 -2.80 20.68 24.42
N SER A 23 -2.21 21.31 25.44
CA SER A 23 -2.98 21.85 26.58
C SER A 23 -3.93 22.96 26.14
N LEU A 24 -3.48 23.90 25.30
CA LEU A 24 -4.32 24.98 24.76
C LEU A 24 -5.48 24.45 23.91
N ALA A 25 -5.25 23.37 23.13
CA ALA A 25 -6.29 22.69 22.36
C ALA A 25 -7.29 21.89 23.22
N GLN A 26 -7.13 21.88 24.54
CA GLN A 26 -7.91 21.06 25.47
C GLN A 26 -7.88 19.57 25.06
N LEU A 27 -6.68 19.07 24.77
CA LEU A 27 -6.41 17.67 24.48
C LEU A 27 -5.60 17.06 25.62
N ASP A 28 -5.86 15.80 25.94
CA ASP A 28 -5.16 15.10 27.02
C ASP A 28 -3.69 14.79 26.67
N SER A 29 -2.96 14.24 27.64
CA SER A 29 -1.52 14.06 27.54
C SER A 29 -1.06 13.02 26.50
N SER A 30 -1.97 12.20 25.97
CA SER A 30 -1.68 11.21 24.93
C SER A 30 -1.40 11.83 23.57
N TYR A 31 -1.92 13.05 23.34
CA TYR A 31 -1.81 13.77 22.07
C TYR A 31 -0.44 14.42 21.88
N GLN A 32 -0.06 14.53 20.61
CA GLN A 32 1.12 15.24 20.16
C GLN A 32 0.86 15.95 18.83
N ILE A 33 1.62 17.01 18.58
CA ILE A 33 1.68 17.70 17.29
C ILE A 33 2.27 16.74 16.26
N ALA A 34 1.53 16.50 15.17
CA ALA A 34 1.96 15.71 14.03
C ALA A 34 2.51 16.58 12.90
N ASP A 35 1.88 17.73 12.67
CA ASP A 35 2.25 18.70 11.63
C ASP A 35 1.70 20.09 11.96
N GLN A 36 2.27 21.14 11.35
CA GLN A 36 1.83 22.52 11.55
C GLN A 36 2.10 23.39 10.31
N THR A 37 1.19 24.32 10.01
CA THR A 37 1.35 25.29 8.91
C THR A 37 0.75 26.65 9.26
N ILE A 38 1.17 27.70 8.57
CA ILE A 38 0.66 29.07 8.74
C ILE A 38 -0.22 29.42 7.54
N HIS A 39 -1.44 29.89 7.80
CA HIS A 39 -2.36 30.36 6.77
C HIS A 39 -3.17 31.55 7.29
N ASN A 40 -3.27 32.62 6.51
CA ASN A 40 -3.92 33.88 6.90
C ASN A 40 -3.48 34.38 8.29
N THR A 41 -2.18 34.33 8.56
CA THR A 41 -1.51 34.70 9.84
C THR A 41 -1.82 33.80 11.05
N ASN A 42 -2.78 32.89 10.93
CA ASN A 42 -3.10 31.90 11.95
C ASN A 42 -2.23 30.64 11.80
N LEU A 43 -2.02 29.96 12.92
CA LEU A 43 -1.31 28.68 13.00
C LEU A 43 -2.32 27.54 13.01
N PHE A 44 -2.21 26.63 12.04
CA PHE A 44 -2.98 25.39 11.98
C PHE A 44 -2.11 24.24 12.44
N VAL A 45 -2.61 23.42 13.35
CA VAL A 45 -1.86 22.31 13.95
C VAL A 45 -2.68 21.04 13.90
N LEU A 46 -2.06 19.98 13.40
CA LEU A 46 -2.61 18.62 13.41
C LEU A 46 -2.12 17.89 14.66
N PHE A 47 -3.05 17.32 15.41
CA PHE A 47 -2.78 16.52 16.60
C PHE A 47 -3.27 15.09 16.43
N LYS A 48 -2.49 14.13 16.96
CA LYS A 48 -2.88 12.73 17.03
C LYS A 48 -2.49 12.09 18.36
N SER A 49 -3.28 11.13 18.82
CA SER A 49 -3.10 10.46 20.11
C SER A 49 -2.36 9.14 19.98
N ARG A 50 -1.41 8.90 20.88
CA ARG A 50 -0.75 7.59 21.04
C ARG A 50 -1.68 6.50 21.60
N ASP A 51 -2.84 6.89 22.14
CA ASP A 51 -3.78 5.98 22.80
C ASP A 51 -4.97 5.61 21.90
N VAL A 52 -5.00 6.09 20.66
CA VAL A 52 -6.08 5.77 19.70
C VAL A 52 -6.18 4.26 19.45
N LYS A 53 -7.42 3.74 19.50
CA LYS A 53 -7.73 2.36 19.13
C LYS A 53 -8.91 2.36 18.17
N VAL A 54 -8.76 1.69 17.04
CA VAL A 54 -9.78 1.55 15.99
C VAL A 54 -10.08 0.07 15.79
N LYS A 55 -11.32 -0.26 15.52
CA LYS A 55 -11.80 -1.63 15.26
C LYS A 55 -12.33 -1.75 13.85
N TYR A 56 -12.22 -2.96 13.31
CA TYR A 56 -12.89 -3.37 12.10
C TYR A 56 -13.75 -4.59 12.38
N GLU A 57 -15.05 -4.47 12.18
CA GLU A 57 -16.04 -5.55 12.29
C GLU A 57 -16.62 -5.83 10.90
N SER A 58 -16.45 -7.05 10.41
CA SER A 58 -16.89 -7.42 9.04
C SER A 58 -18.41 -7.44 8.85
N SER A 59 -19.17 -7.51 9.95
CA SER A 59 -20.64 -7.51 9.96
C SER A 59 -21.19 -6.16 10.43
N GLY A 60 -22.44 -5.86 10.07
CA GLY A 60 -23.10 -4.60 10.42
C GLY A 60 -22.75 -3.43 9.49
N SER A 61 -23.19 -2.22 9.86
CA SER A 61 -23.17 -1.02 9.02
C SER A 61 -22.10 0.02 9.41
N ASN A 62 -21.51 -0.10 10.60
CA ASN A 62 -20.45 0.78 11.10
C ASN A 62 -19.15 -0.02 11.26
N ASN A 63 -18.67 -0.56 10.14
CA ASN A 63 -17.60 -1.56 10.15
C ASN A 63 -16.29 -1.03 10.74
N ILE A 64 -15.96 0.25 10.53
CA ILE A 64 -14.79 0.90 11.14
C ILE A 64 -15.28 1.88 12.23
N SER A 65 -14.80 1.70 13.45
CA SER A 65 -15.19 2.52 14.61
C SER A 65 -14.06 2.67 15.61
N PHE A 66 -14.09 3.73 16.43
CA PHE A 66 -13.20 3.84 17.58
C PHE A 66 -13.58 2.85 18.68
N ASP A 67 -12.60 2.38 19.44
CA ASP A 67 -12.86 1.55 20.61
C ASP A 67 -13.10 2.40 21.87
N SER A 68 -14.38 2.64 22.17
CA SER A 68 -14.81 3.41 23.34
C SER A 68 -14.61 2.69 24.67
N THR A 69 -14.41 1.37 24.68
CA THR A 69 -14.39 0.55 25.92
C THR A 69 -13.17 0.78 26.81
N SER A 70 -12.04 1.19 26.22
CA SER A 70 -10.74 1.29 26.91
C SER A 70 -10.08 2.66 26.72
N GLN A 71 -10.89 3.73 26.75
CA GLN A 71 -10.45 5.12 26.49
C GLN A 71 -9.72 5.30 25.14
N GLY A 72 -9.97 4.42 24.17
CA GLY A 72 -9.32 4.41 22.85
C GLY A 72 -9.99 5.33 21.82
N GLU A 73 -11.13 5.94 22.17
CA GLU A 73 -11.80 6.96 21.37
C GLU A 73 -11.05 8.30 21.44
N LYS A 74 -9.92 8.32 20.73
CA LYS A 74 -8.99 9.44 20.65
C LYS A 74 -8.78 9.85 19.17
N PRO A 75 -9.79 10.45 18.53
CA PRO A 75 -9.67 10.89 17.14
C PRO A 75 -8.57 11.95 17.01
N SER A 76 -7.93 12.04 15.86
CA SER A 76 -7.05 13.15 15.52
C SER A 76 -7.85 14.45 15.33
N TYR A 77 -7.18 15.59 15.53
CA TYR A 77 -7.80 16.91 15.41
C TYR A 77 -6.92 17.87 14.60
N VAL A 78 -7.55 18.76 13.84
CA VAL A 78 -6.91 20.00 13.37
C VAL A 78 -7.42 21.15 14.23
N VAL A 79 -6.52 22.02 14.68
CA VAL A 79 -6.87 23.21 15.47
C VAL A 79 -6.25 24.46 14.85
N GLU A 80 -7.07 25.49 14.67
CA GLU A 80 -6.65 26.82 14.26
C GLU A 80 -6.36 27.66 15.51
N PHE A 81 -5.19 28.28 15.56
CA PHE A 81 -4.75 29.18 16.62
C PHE A 81 -4.45 30.57 16.06
N THR A 82 -4.78 31.60 16.82
CA THR A 82 -4.44 32.99 16.50
C THR A 82 -3.60 33.62 17.61
N ASN A 83 -2.79 34.62 17.27
CA ASN A 83 -2.08 35.41 18.27
C ASN A 83 -3.01 36.51 18.79
N SER A 84 -3.37 36.43 20.06
CA SER A 84 -4.33 37.35 20.71
C SER A 84 -3.71 38.66 21.21
N THR A 85 -2.40 38.86 21.03
CA THR A 85 -1.68 40.04 21.54
C THR A 85 -0.91 40.76 20.43
N ASN A 86 -0.90 42.10 20.47
CA ASN A 86 -0.09 42.93 19.56
C ASN A 86 1.39 43.02 19.97
N VAL A 87 1.71 42.68 21.23
CA VAL A 87 3.08 42.65 21.77
C VAL A 87 3.30 41.27 22.38
N GLY A 88 4.37 40.59 21.96
CA GLY A 88 4.63 39.21 22.34
C GLY A 88 3.72 38.20 21.63
N ILE A 89 3.71 36.96 22.13
CA ILE A 89 2.96 35.84 21.55
C ILE A 89 2.05 35.23 22.60
N LYS A 90 0.73 35.25 22.36
CA LYS A 90 -0.26 34.57 23.18
C LYS A 90 -1.27 33.85 22.29
N TRP A 91 -1.01 32.57 22.06
CA TRP A 91 -1.88 31.70 21.26
C TRP A 91 -3.26 31.50 21.91
N SER A 92 -4.31 31.60 21.11
CA SER A 92 -5.70 31.28 21.49
C SER A 92 -6.35 30.43 20.41
N VAL A 93 -7.14 29.44 20.81
CA VAL A 93 -7.87 28.56 19.88
C VAL A 93 -8.98 29.36 19.20
N VAL A 94 -9.10 29.20 17.88
CA VAL A 94 -10.16 29.77 17.04
C VAL A 94 -11.19 28.70 16.71
N LYS A 95 -10.75 27.57 16.13
CA LYS A 95 -11.58 26.44 15.72
C LYS A 95 -10.87 25.11 15.96
N LYS A 96 -11.65 24.05 16.19
CA LYS A 96 -11.17 22.68 16.43
C LYS A 96 -12.04 21.71 15.63
N TYR A 97 -11.40 20.94 14.75
CA TYR A 97 -12.04 20.02 13.81
C TYR A 97 -11.68 18.57 14.15
N LYS A 98 -12.68 17.70 14.36
CA LYS A 98 -12.47 16.27 14.63
C LYS A 98 -12.33 15.50 13.31
N LEU A 99 -11.28 14.68 13.20
CA LEU A 99 -11.07 13.78 12.06
C LEU A 99 -11.65 12.40 12.39
N ASP A 100 -12.83 12.11 11.88
CA ASP A 100 -13.56 10.88 12.19
C ASP A 100 -13.13 9.70 11.30
N VAL A 101 -13.51 8.48 11.66
CA VAL A 101 -13.27 7.27 10.86
C VAL A 101 -14.10 7.26 9.56
N PRO A 102 -13.61 6.61 8.48
CA PRO A 102 -14.32 6.50 7.21
C PRO A 102 -15.69 5.82 7.33
N SER A 103 -16.66 6.32 6.56
CA SER A 103 -17.90 5.58 6.29
C SER A 103 -17.59 4.39 5.36
N VAL A 104 -18.27 3.27 5.59
CA VAL A 104 -18.08 2.04 4.82
C VAL A 104 -19.40 1.65 4.16
N SER A 105 -19.44 1.62 2.83
CA SER A 105 -20.58 1.10 2.08
C SER A 105 -20.58 -0.42 2.05
N THR A 106 -21.72 -1.04 1.72
CA THR A 106 -21.81 -2.49 1.52
C THR A 106 -20.78 -2.99 0.50
N THR A 107 -20.66 -2.29 -0.63
CA THR A 107 -19.70 -2.59 -1.70
C THR A 107 -18.25 -2.51 -1.24
N MET A 108 -17.90 -1.49 -0.45
CA MET A 108 -16.56 -1.37 0.13
C MET A 108 -16.31 -2.49 1.13
N ASN A 109 -17.26 -2.76 2.03
CA ASN A 109 -17.13 -3.80 3.04
C ASN A 109 -16.92 -5.20 2.43
N ASP A 110 -17.54 -5.49 1.28
CA ASP A 110 -17.29 -6.74 0.56
C ASP A 110 -15.82 -6.97 0.20
N VAL A 111 -15.07 -5.90 -0.09
CA VAL A 111 -13.62 -5.96 -0.30
C VAL A 111 -12.90 -6.03 1.06
N LEU A 112 -13.25 -5.15 2.01
CA LEU A 112 -12.56 -5.05 3.30
C LEU A 112 -12.62 -6.34 4.13
N LYS A 113 -13.68 -7.15 3.99
CA LYS A 113 -13.83 -8.46 4.67
C LYS A 113 -12.61 -9.37 4.52
N ASN A 114 -12.02 -9.36 3.33
CA ASN A 114 -10.88 -10.20 2.98
C ASN A 114 -9.67 -9.37 2.51
N LEU A 115 -9.66 -8.06 2.76
CA LEU A 115 -8.51 -7.23 2.47
C LEU A 115 -7.37 -7.61 3.43
N ILE A 116 -6.20 -7.91 2.86
CA ILE A 116 -4.97 -8.17 3.62
C ILE A 116 -3.88 -7.16 3.27
N LEU A 117 -3.07 -6.77 4.26
CA LEU A 117 -2.05 -5.73 4.11
C LEU A 117 -0.69 -6.25 4.59
N GLU A 118 0.35 -6.01 3.79
CA GLU A 118 1.73 -6.36 4.13
C GLU A 118 2.23 -5.57 5.34
N GLN A 119 3.02 -6.21 6.20
CA GLN A 119 3.72 -5.53 7.29
C GLN A 119 4.62 -4.40 6.75
N PRO A 120 4.74 -3.27 7.46
CA PRO A 120 5.43 -2.09 6.95
C PRO A 120 6.92 -2.34 6.68
N LEU A 121 7.42 -1.70 5.61
CA LEU A 121 8.85 -1.57 5.35
C LEU A 121 9.49 -0.79 6.50
N THR A 122 10.68 -1.20 6.92
CA THR A 122 11.46 -0.52 7.95
C THR A 122 12.86 -0.19 7.45
N LYS A 123 13.59 0.63 8.22
CA LYS A 123 15.00 0.93 7.97
C LYS A 123 15.89 -0.30 7.82
N TYR A 124 15.49 -1.44 8.36
CA TYR A 124 16.29 -2.68 8.41
C TYR A 124 15.75 -3.79 7.51
N THR A 125 14.68 -3.53 6.76
CA THR A 125 14.12 -4.52 5.84
C THR A 125 15.10 -4.74 4.68
N LEU A 126 15.46 -5.99 4.44
CA LEU A 126 16.41 -6.37 3.39
C LEU A 126 15.68 -6.65 2.07
N ASN A 127 16.42 -6.63 0.96
CA ASN A 127 15.91 -7.11 -0.33
C ASN A 127 15.40 -8.56 -0.21
N SER A 128 16.15 -9.41 0.49
CA SER A 128 15.76 -10.80 0.78
C SER A 128 14.56 -10.90 1.72
N SER A 129 14.32 -9.94 2.61
CA SER A 129 13.11 -9.88 3.43
C SER A 129 11.87 -9.60 2.58
N LEU A 130 12.00 -8.73 1.58
CA LEU A 130 10.92 -8.37 0.65
C LEU A 130 10.61 -9.50 -0.35
N ALA A 131 11.64 -10.24 -0.77
CA ALA A 131 11.53 -11.34 -1.72
C ALA A 131 10.54 -12.40 -1.24
N LYS A 132 9.72 -12.89 -2.17
CA LYS A 132 8.74 -13.95 -1.92
C LYS A 132 8.92 -15.06 -2.94
N GLN A 133 8.58 -16.28 -2.54
CA GLN A 133 8.68 -17.42 -3.46
C GLN A 133 7.89 -17.13 -4.74
N LYS A 134 8.55 -17.36 -5.88
CA LYS A 134 7.94 -17.26 -7.20
C LYS A 134 6.67 -18.12 -7.27
N GLY A 135 5.62 -17.55 -7.85
CA GLY A 135 4.36 -18.23 -8.10
C GLY A 135 4.44 -19.22 -9.26
N LYS A 136 3.27 -19.76 -9.62
CA LYS A 136 3.09 -20.61 -10.79
C LYS A 136 3.41 -19.86 -12.09
N THR A 137 3.80 -20.61 -13.11
CA THR A 137 3.89 -20.11 -14.48
C THR A 137 2.50 -20.04 -15.15
N GLN A 138 2.37 -19.24 -16.20
CA GLN A 138 1.12 -19.07 -16.94
C GLN A 138 0.58 -20.41 -17.48
N ARG A 139 1.47 -21.29 -17.94
CA ARG A 139 1.11 -22.65 -18.39
C ARG A 139 0.68 -23.56 -17.27
N GLU A 140 1.31 -23.49 -16.10
CA GLU A 140 0.88 -24.26 -14.92
C GLU A 140 -0.54 -23.92 -14.50
N VAL A 141 -0.88 -22.62 -14.48
CA VAL A 141 -2.21 -22.16 -14.09
C VAL A 141 -3.27 -22.65 -15.08
N HIS A 142 -3.10 -22.38 -16.37
CA HIS A 142 -4.17 -22.62 -17.33
C HIS A 142 -4.22 -24.07 -17.84
N LEU A 143 -3.08 -24.76 -17.91
CA LEU A 143 -2.94 -26.06 -18.57
C LEU A 143 -2.39 -27.17 -17.66
N SER A 144 -2.15 -26.89 -16.37
CA SER A 144 -1.74 -27.91 -15.40
C SER A 144 -0.50 -28.72 -15.83
N ASN A 145 0.53 -28.04 -16.34
CA ASN A 145 1.80 -28.61 -16.85
C ASN A 145 1.75 -29.37 -18.19
N SER A 146 0.73 -29.15 -19.02
CA SER A 146 0.72 -29.65 -20.41
C SER A 146 1.94 -29.14 -21.22
N SER A 147 2.62 -30.02 -21.96
CA SER A 147 3.69 -29.63 -22.89
C SER A 147 3.19 -28.92 -24.15
N ASN A 148 1.87 -28.97 -24.42
CA ASN A 148 1.26 -28.53 -25.68
C ASN A 148 0.75 -27.07 -25.65
N TRP A 149 1.59 -26.12 -25.22
CA TRP A 149 1.23 -24.70 -25.12
C TRP A 149 0.66 -24.13 -26.43
N THR A 150 1.38 -24.30 -27.53
CA THR A 150 1.04 -23.71 -28.84
C THR A 150 -0.35 -24.13 -29.32
N SER A 151 -0.72 -25.40 -29.13
CA SER A 151 -2.01 -25.94 -29.59
C SER A 151 -3.17 -25.59 -28.66
N GLN A 152 -2.90 -25.26 -27.38
CA GLN A 152 -3.94 -25.03 -26.37
C GLN A 152 -4.13 -23.55 -25.99
N ARG A 153 -3.12 -22.69 -26.18
CA ARG A 153 -3.18 -21.27 -25.76
C ARG A 153 -4.39 -20.52 -26.34
N ASN A 154 -4.87 -20.91 -27.51
CA ASN A 154 -6.02 -20.28 -28.14
C ASN A 154 -7.34 -20.55 -27.39
N SER A 155 -7.56 -21.77 -26.88
CA SER A 155 -8.80 -22.13 -26.16
C SER A 155 -8.90 -21.46 -24.79
N ILE A 156 -7.76 -21.06 -24.22
CA ILE A 156 -7.66 -20.31 -22.96
C ILE A 156 -7.50 -18.79 -23.16
N SER A 157 -7.79 -18.27 -24.35
CA SER A 157 -7.72 -16.84 -24.70
C SER A 157 -6.32 -16.21 -24.71
N LEU A 158 -5.25 -17.01 -24.69
CA LEU A 158 -3.84 -16.57 -24.75
C LEU A 158 -3.27 -16.75 -26.17
N ASN A 159 -4.07 -16.37 -27.18
CA ASN A 159 -3.69 -16.48 -28.59
C ASN A 159 -2.34 -15.81 -28.85
N ASN A 160 -1.45 -16.51 -29.56
CA ASN A 160 -0.10 -16.05 -29.92
C ASN A 160 0.83 -15.67 -28.76
N ASN A 161 0.43 -15.86 -27.50
CA ASN A 161 1.28 -15.52 -26.37
C ASN A 161 2.56 -16.38 -26.37
N PRO A 162 3.76 -15.76 -26.37
CA PRO A 162 5.03 -16.46 -26.48
C PRO A 162 5.57 -16.97 -25.15
N SER A 163 4.89 -16.72 -24.03
CA SER A 163 5.50 -16.77 -22.69
C SER A 163 4.79 -17.75 -21.74
N PRO A 164 4.81 -19.07 -22.02
CA PRO A 164 4.20 -20.07 -21.14
C PRO A 164 4.80 -20.08 -19.73
N ASN A 165 6.06 -19.66 -19.60
CA ASN A 165 6.83 -19.65 -18.36
C ASN A 165 6.79 -18.30 -17.63
N ALA A 166 6.03 -17.31 -18.13
CA ALA A 166 5.82 -16.05 -17.43
C ALA A 166 5.14 -16.32 -16.08
N THR A 167 5.63 -15.67 -15.02
CA THR A 167 5.15 -15.87 -13.65
C THR A 167 3.79 -15.21 -13.45
N THR A 168 2.91 -15.87 -12.72
CA THR A 168 1.57 -15.34 -12.43
C THR A 168 1.48 -14.56 -11.11
N GLY A 169 2.54 -14.55 -10.31
CA GLY A 169 2.70 -13.74 -9.10
C GLY A 169 3.66 -14.36 -8.08
N PHE A 170 3.31 -14.31 -6.80
CA PHE A 170 4.17 -14.80 -5.71
C PHE A 170 3.33 -15.48 -4.62
N LYS A 171 3.91 -16.47 -3.94
CA LYS A 171 3.20 -17.22 -2.89
C LYS A 171 3.08 -16.40 -1.60
N LEU A 172 2.02 -16.68 -0.85
CA LEU A 172 1.66 -16.02 0.41
C LEU A 172 1.69 -16.97 1.63
N ASP A 173 2.30 -18.14 1.48
CA ASP A 173 2.55 -19.13 2.54
C ASP A 173 3.85 -18.86 3.32
N LYS A 174 4.73 -18.04 2.76
CA LYS A 174 6.02 -17.58 3.29
C LYS A 174 6.19 -16.07 3.14
N GLY A 175 7.28 -15.54 3.69
CA GLY A 175 7.65 -14.14 3.58
C GLY A 175 6.94 -13.23 4.57
N ASN A 176 7.05 -11.92 4.30
CA ASN A 176 6.47 -10.84 5.09
C ASN A 176 4.99 -11.10 5.41
N ALA A 177 4.60 -10.82 6.65
CA ALA A 177 3.25 -11.00 7.13
C ALA A 177 2.24 -10.14 6.35
N TYR A 178 1.17 -10.76 5.87
CA TYR A 178 -0.03 -10.07 5.41
C TYR A 178 -1.15 -10.28 6.45
N ARG A 179 -1.83 -9.21 6.84
CA ARG A 179 -2.82 -9.23 7.92
C ARG A 179 -4.11 -8.52 7.52
N LYS A 180 -5.25 -9.02 7.99
CA LYS A 180 -6.53 -8.34 7.88
C LYS A 180 -6.56 -7.07 8.72
N LEU A 181 -7.54 -6.20 8.47
CA LEU A 181 -7.74 -4.95 9.21
C LEU A 181 -7.86 -5.15 10.74
N SER A 182 -8.50 -6.23 11.19
CA SER A 182 -8.71 -6.56 12.60
C SER A 182 -7.53 -7.31 13.24
N GLU A 183 -6.57 -7.77 12.45
CA GLU A 183 -5.41 -8.52 12.90
C GLU A 183 -4.22 -7.58 13.19
N SER A 184 -3.17 -8.08 13.85
CA SER A 184 -1.95 -7.31 14.16
C SER A 184 -0.74 -7.85 13.39
N TRP A 185 0.12 -6.94 12.93
CA TRP A 185 1.42 -7.30 12.38
C TRP A 185 2.40 -7.77 13.47
N PRO A 186 3.36 -8.66 13.14
CA PRO A 186 4.42 -9.05 14.05
C PRO A 186 5.50 -7.96 14.15
N ILE A 187 6.32 -8.02 15.20
CA ILE A 187 7.55 -7.23 15.32
C ILE A 187 8.74 -7.83 14.57
N TYR A 188 8.59 -9.06 14.08
CA TYR A 188 9.64 -9.83 13.43
C TYR A 188 9.55 -9.68 11.91
N GLN A 189 10.69 -9.59 11.24
CA GLN A 189 10.79 -9.63 9.78
C GLN A 189 11.70 -10.79 9.36
N PRO A 190 11.33 -11.61 8.36
CA PRO A 190 12.22 -12.67 7.88
C PRO A 190 13.47 -12.06 7.24
N ILE A 191 14.63 -12.68 7.45
CA ILE A 191 15.86 -12.30 6.74
C ILE A 191 15.78 -12.73 5.27
N ASP A 192 15.24 -13.92 5.00
CA ASP A 192 14.94 -14.45 3.67
C ASP A 192 13.46 -14.84 3.58
N GLY A 193 12.65 -13.96 3.01
CA GLY A 193 11.21 -14.13 2.84
C GLY A 193 10.82 -15.24 1.86
N THR A 194 11.78 -15.79 1.09
CA THR A 194 11.52 -16.98 0.27
C THR A 194 11.51 -18.26 1.11
N LYS A 195 11.99 -18.23 2.36
CA LYS A 195 12.11 -19.42 3.23
C LYS A 195 11.43 -19.25 4.59
N GLN A 196 11.67 -18.12 5.24
CA GLN A 196 11.11 -17.73 6.52
C GLN A 196 9.82 -16.94 6.34
N GLY A 197 9.13 -16.70 7.46
CA GLY A 197 7.84 -16.03 7.49
C GLY A 197 6.69 -16.96 7.15
N LYS A 198 5.48 -16.40 7.24
CA LYS A 198 4.20 -17.12 7.04
C LYS A 198 3.24 -16.38 6.13
N GLY A 199 3.66 -15.28 5.51
CA GLY A 199 2.79 -14.52 4.60
C GLY A 199 1.44 -14.20 5.25
N LYS A 200 0.35 -14.64 4.61
CA LYS A 200 -1.02 -14.44 5.08
C LYS A 200 -1.50 -15.47 6.12
N ASP A 201 -0.74 -16.54 6.38
CA ASP A 201 -1.11 -17.61 7.31
C ASP A 201 -0.87 -17.19 8.78
N GLN A 202 -1.81 -16.40 9.31
CA GLN A 202 -1.76 -15.97 10.71
C GLN A 202 -1.83 -17.15 11.70
N LEU A 203 -2.63 -18.18 11.42
CA LEU A 203 -2.80 -19.31 12.33
C LEU A 203 -1.52 -20.13 12.43
N GLY A 204 -0.87 -20.42 11.30
CA GLY A 204 0.44 -21.06 11.28
C GLY A 204 1.54 -20.21 11.92
N TRP A 205 1.44 -18.87 11.80
CA TRP A 205 2.33 -17.95 12.51
C TRP A 205 2.19 -18.08 14.03
N GLN A 206 0.97 -17.91 14.56
CA GLN A 206 0.72 -17.89 16.00
C GLN A 206 0.96 -19.25 16.67
N SER A 207 0.67 -20.35 15.98
CA SER A 207 0.80 -21.70 16.52
C SER A 207 2.23 -22.23 16.58
N SER A 208 3.16 -21.70 15.76
CA SER A 208 4.51 -22.29 15.64
C SER A 208 5.61 -21.32 15.26
N GLU A 209 5.42 -20.50 14.23
CA GLU A 209 6.52 -19.69 13.69
C GLU A 209 6.87 -18.51 14.61
N GLN A 210 5.89 -17.97 15.35
CA GLN A 210 6.10 -16.85 16.26
C GLN A 210 7.08 -17.19 17.39
N SER A 211 6.99 -18.40 17.96
CA SER A 211 7.92 -18.85 19.01
C SER A 211 9.32 -19.09 18.44
N THR A 212 9.41 -19.59 17.21
CA THR A 212 10.69 -19.73 16.47
C THR A 212 11.34 -18.38 16.24
N ALA A 213 10.57 -17.37 15.79
CA ALA A 213 11.07 -16.02 15.58
C ALA A 213 11.48 -15.33 16.88
N ALA A 214 10.72 -15.52 17.96
CA ALA A 214 11.04 -14.98 19.28
C ALA A 214 12.32 -15.61 19.88
N GLY A 215 12.54 -16.90 19.66
CA GLY A 215 13.75 -17.60 20.09
C GLY A 215 14.99 -17.19 19.28
N ASP A 216 14.85 -16.93 17.98
CA ASP A 216 15.96 -16.48 17.12
C ASP A 216 16.30 -15.00 17.32
N ALA A 217 15.28 -14.14 17.44
CA ALA A 217 15.41 -12.68 17.47
C ALA A 217 14.74 -12.04 18.71
N PRO A 218 15.14 -12.41 19.95
CA PRO A 218 14.51 -11.93 21.17
C PRO A 218 14.63 -10.42 21.33
N LEU A 219 13.63 -9.85 22.00
CA LEU A 219 13.66 -8.46 22.46
C LEU A 219 14.82 -8.25 23.44
N VAL A 220 15.49 -7.11 23.36
CA VAL A 220 16.52 -6.72 24.33
C VAL A 220 15.84 -6.40 25.67
N SER A 221 16.19 -7.14 26.73
CA SER A 221 15.81 -6.82 28.11
C SER A 221 16.97 -6.11 28.81
N GLY A 222 16.96 -4.77 28.78
CA GLY A 222 17.89 -3.91 29.53
C GLY A 222 19.25 -3.68 28.84
N GLY A 223 19.42 -2.49 28.25
CA GLY A 223 20.69 -1.79 27.94
C GLY A 223 21.83 -2.45 27.15
N GLY A 224 21.87 -3.78 27.03
CA GLY A 224 22.96 -4.55 26.41
C GLY A 224 22.60 -5.15 25.06
N ALA A 225 23.56 -5.86 24.46
CA ALA A 225 23.32 -6.64 23.24
C ALA A 225 22.35 -7.80 23.50
N SER A 226 21.46 -8.08 22.55
CA SER A 226 20.59 -9.27 22.62
C SER A 226 21.43 -10.54 22.49
N SER A 227 21.09 -11.59 23.25
CA SER A 227 21.72 -12.92 23.15
C SER A 227 21.16 -13.77 22.00
N GLY A 228 20.29 -13.21 21.16
CA GLY A 228 19.71 -13.87 20.00
C GLY A 228 20.71 -14.24 18.91
N SER A 229 20.37 -15.25 18.10
CA SER A 229 21.16 -15.65 16.93
C SER A 229 20.91 -14.80 15.70
N PHE A 230 19.70 -14.25 15.52
CA PHE A 230 19.29 -13.44 14.36
C PHE A 230 19.67 -14.09 13.01
N ASN A 231 19.51 -15.41 12.90
CA ASN A 231 19.87 -16.17 11.70
C ASN A 231 18.69 -16.26 10.71
N LYS A 232 17.46 -16.08 11.20
CA LYS A 232 16.22 -16.28 10.43
C LYS A 232 15.35 -15.03 10.43
N TYR A 233 15.34 -14.29 11.53
CA TYR A 233 14.48 -13.14 11.75
C TYR A 233 15.24 -11.94 12.28
N LEU A 234 14.75 -10.76 11.93
CA LEU A 234 15.10 -9.49 12.53
C LEU A 234 14.00 -9.10 13.51
N ASN A 235 14.38 -8.61 14.69
CA ASN A 235 13.44 -7.92 15.57
C ASN A 235 13.44 -6.43 15.23
N THR A 236 12.29 -5.90 14.82
CA THR A 236 12.18 -4.53 14.32
C THR A 236 11.28 -3.65 15.17
N LYS A 237 10.96 -4.04 16.42
CA LYS A 237 10.04 -3.29 17.29
C LYS A 237 10.40 -1.80 17.39
N GLN A 238 11.67 -1.48 17.65
CA GLN A 238 12.12 -0.09 17.79
C GLN A 238 12.02 0.67 16.46
N ALA A 239 12.33 0.01 15.33
CA ALA A 239 12.18 0.61 14.01
C ALA A 239 10.70 0.88 13.67
N LEU A 240 9.82 -0.08 13.97
CA LEU A 240 8.37 0.06 13.84
C LEU A 240 7.85 1.24 14.69
N ALA A 241 8.28 1.34 15.95
CA ALA A 241 7.90 2.47 16.81
C ALA A 241 8.38 3.82 16.23
N SER A 242 9.59 3.86 15.65
CA SER A 242 10.15 5.09 15.05
C SER A 242 9.38 5.60 13.83
N ILE A 243 8.73 4.71 13.07
CA ILE A 243 7.86 5.08 11.94
C ILE A 243 6.40 5.29 12.36
N GLY A 244 6.11 5.22 13.66
CA GLY A 244 4.80 5.53 14.23
C GLY A 244 3.85 4.34 14.43
N ILE A 245 4.35 3.09 14.43
CA ILE A 245 3.53 1.93 14.83
C ILE A 245 3.21 2.03 16.32
N LEU A 246 1.93 1.90 16.67
CA LEU A 246 1.43 1.92 18.04
C LEU A 246 1.41 0.50 18.62
N PHE A 247 1.74 0.40 19.91
CA PHE A 247 1.86 -0.86 20.63
C PHE A 247 1.00 -0.86 21.88
N ASP A 248 0.43 -2.01 22.19
CA ASP A 248 -0.01 -2.36 23.54
C ASP A 248 1.09 -3.24 24.14
N ASP A 249 1.97 -2.60 24.92
CA ASP A 249 3.25 -3.14 25.41
C ASP A 249 4.20 -3.60 24.28
N GLN A 250 4.26 -4.91 24.02
CA GLN A 250 5.11 -5.48 22.96
C GLN A 250 4.36 -5.77 21.66
N THR A 251 3.03 -5.80 21.71
CA THR A 251 2.20 -6.20 20.58
C THR A 251 1.74 -4.97 19.80
N PRO A 252 2.02 -4.87 18.49
CA PRO A 252 1.42 -3.82 17.67
C PRO A 252 -0.11 -3.88 17.75
N ARG A 253 -0.76 -2.71 17.86
CA ARG A 253 -2.21 -2.62 17.66
C ARG A 253 -2.59 -3.08 16.25
N ASN A 254 -3.86 -3.44 16.08
CA ASN A 254 -4.37 -3.97 14.81
C ASN A 254 -4.10 -3.04 13.62
N VAL A 255 -4.12 -3.60 12.42
CA VAL A 255 -3.80 -2.88 11.18
C VAL A 255 -4.64 -1.62 11.01
N ILE A 256 -5.96 -1.69 11.27
CA ILE A 256 -6.84 -0.52 11.10
C ILE A 256 -6.48 0.66 12.01
N THR A 257 -5.98 0.40 13.22
CA THR A 257 -5.47 1.44 14.12
C THR A 257 -4.21 2.08 13.53
N GLN A 258 -3.29 1.27 13.01
CA GLN A 258 -2.06 1.79 12.39
C GLN A 258 -2.37 2.65 11.16
N LEU A 259 -3.30 2.20 10.30
CA LEU A 259 -3.75 2.94 9.13
C LEU A 259 -4.35 4.30 9.53
N TYR A 260 -5.22 4.33 10.54
CA TYR A 260 -5.79 5.58 11.03
C TYR A 260 -4.71 6.54 11.56
N TYR A 261 -3.83 6.06 12.43
CA TYR A 261 -2.78 6.89 13.03
C TYR A 261 -1.75 7.40 12.00
N ALA A 262 -1.44 6.59 10.98
CA ALA A 262 -0.57 6.98 9.88
C ALA A 262 -1.27 7.96 8.91
N SER A 263 -2.57 7.78 8.64
CA SER A 263 -3.35 8.62 7.70
C SER A 263 -3.55 10.07 8.15
N THR A 264 -3.29 10.38 9.43
CA THR A 264 -3.40 11.73 10.00
C THR A 264 -2.01 12.31 10.29
N SER A 265 -1.19 12.52 9.25
CA SER A 265 0.24 12.87 9.42
C SER A 265 0.73 14.12 8.69
N LYS A 266 -0.02 14.65 7.73
CA LYS A 266 0.32 15.86 6.97
C LYS A 266 -0.91 16.74 6.81
N LEU A 267 -0.75 18.05 6.86
CA LEU A 267 -1.86 19.00 6.73
C LEU A 267 -1.54 20.12 5.74
N ALA A 268 -2.53 20.52 4.94
CA ALA A 268 -2.47 21.70 4.09
C ALA A 268 -3.76 22.53 4.23
N VAL A 269 -3.67 23.84 4.07
CA VAL A 269 -4.79 24.77 4.35
C VAL A 269 -4.97 25.74 3.19
N THR A 270 -6.20 25.80 2.68
CA THR A 270 -6.68 26.77 1.70
C THR A 270 -7.68 27.73 2.36
N ASN A 271 -8.16 28.71 1.60
CA ASN A 271 -9.19 29.61 2.10
C ASN A 271 -10.44 28.89 2.62
N ASP A 272 -10.89 27.84 1.93
CA ASP A 272 -12.14 27.14 2.27
C ASP A 272 -11.94 25.78 2.94
N HIS A 273 -10.79 25.12 2.72
CA HIS A 273 -10.58 23.74 3.16
C HIS A 273 -9.31 23.55 3.99
N VAL A 274 -9.36 22.62 4.93
CA VAL A 274 -8.18 21.94 5.46
C VAL A 274 -8.14 20.51 4.93
N VAL A 275 -7.01 20.09 4.36
CA VAL A 275 -6.83 18.73 3.86
C VAL A 275 -5.77 18.00 4.65
N VAL A 276 -6.09 16.77 5.05
CA VAL A 276 -5.20 15.92 5.85
C VAL A 276 -4.93 14.61 5.11
N MET A 277 -3.65 14.28 4.96
CA MET A 277 -3.17 13.05 4.33
C MET A 277 -2.20 12.30 5.25
N GLY A 278 -1.89 11.07 4.88
CA GLY A 278 -0.96 10.23 5.63
C GLY A 278 0.51 10.56 5.40
N ASN A 279 1.36 9.64 5.86
CA ASN A 279 2.81 9.74 5.73
C ASN A 279 3.34 8.82 4.61
N SER A 280 4.66 8.82 4.46
CA SER A 280 5.37 8.05 3.43
C SER A 280 5.80 6.65 3.89
N PHE A 281 5.55 6.27 5.15
CA PHE A 281 5.98 4.98 5.72
C PHE A 281 4.92 3.89 5.57
N LEU A 282 3.65 4.24 5.69
CA LEU A 282 2.52 3.31 5.56
C LEU A 282 1.57 3.76 4.46
N PRO A 283 0.90 2.82 3.76
CA PRO A 283 -0.11 3.15 2.77
C PRO A 283 -1.30 3.87 3.41
N SER A 284 -1.76 4.94 2.79
CA SER A 284 -2.98 5.65 3.16
C SER A 284 -4.12 5.23 2.25
N LEU A 285 -5.24 4.76 2.81
CA LEU A 285 -6.42 4.32 2.05
C LEU A 285 -7.45 5.43 1.87
N TRP A 286 -7.31 6.53 2.61
CA TRP A 286 -8.22 7.67 2.59
C TRP A 286 -7.49 8.97 2.96
N TYR A 287 -8.15 10.10 2.74
CA TYR A 287 -7.73 11.45 3.12
C TYR A 287 -8.92 12.27 3.59
N TRP A 288 -8.72 13.33 4.37
CA TRP A 288 -9.80 14.22 4.80
C TRP A 288 -9.80 15.51 4.01
N VAL A 289 -11.00 15.96 3.63
CA VAL A 289 -11.27 17.33 3.21
C VAL A 289 -12.24 17.92 4.22
N VAL A 290 -11.77 18.89 5.00
CA VAL A 290 -12.51 19.54 6.07
C VAL A 290 -12.90 20.93 5.61
N GLU A 291 -14.20 21.19 5.51
CA GLU A 291 -14.74 22.53 5.28
C GLU A 291 -14.40 23.44 6.47
N ARG A 292 -13.72 24.56 6.23
CA ARG A 292 -13.38 25.52 7.30
C ARG A 292 -14.61 26.22 7.88
N SER A 293 -15.70 26.24 7.12
CA SER A 293 -17.03 26.72 7.53
C SER A 293 -17.74 25.76 8.50
N ALA A 294 -17.26 24.52 8.66
CA ALA A 294 -17.89 23.55 9.54
C ALA A 294 -17.97 24.07 10.99
N THR A 295 -19.08 23.76 11.67
CA THR A 295 -19.32 24.21 13.05
C THR A 295 -18.32 23.55 14.01
N THR A 296 -18.08 24.22 15.15
CA THR A 296 -17.37 23.60 16.27
C THR A 296 -18.03 22.26 16.62
N ASP A 297 -17.22 21.23 16.85
CA ASP A 297 -17.63 19.85 17.17
C ASP A 297 -18.19 19.02 16.00
N SER A 298 -18.12 19.51 14.77
CA SER A 298 -18.42 18.69 13.59
C SER A 298 -17.41 17.56 13.39
N SER A 299 -17.93 16.40 12.99
CA SER A 299 -17.15 15.17 12.74
C SER A 299 -16.86 15.08 11.24
N SER A 300 -15.62 15.36 10.82
CA SER A 300 -15.25 15.32 9.40
C SER A 300 -14.90 13.90 8.97
N LYS A 301 -15.62 13.39 7.97
CA LYS A 301 -15.40 12.06 7.40
C LYS A 301 -14.37 12.12 6.26
N PRO A 302 -13.49 11.11 6.12
CA PRO A 302 -12.53 11.04 5.03
C PRO A 302 -13.14 10.45 3.75
N THR A 303 -12.46 10.71 2.64
CA THR A 303 -12.72 10.18 1.30
C THR A 303 -11.74 9.05 0.99
N TRP A 304 -12.27 7.91 0.52
CA TRP A 304 -11.45 6.77 0.10
C TRP A 304 -10.71 7.04 -1.22
N PHE A 305 -9.42 6.67 -1.29
CA PHE A 305 -8.67 6.72 -2.54
C PHE A 305 -9.25 5.79 -3.62
N ALA A 306 -9.82 4.66 -3.21
CA ALA A 306 -10.56 3.75 -4.08
C ALA A 306 -11.73 4.39 -4.86
N ASN A 307 -12.22 5.56 -4.40
CA ASN A 307 -13.27 6.36 -5.05
C ASN A 307 -12.72 7.61 -5.77
N THR A 308 -11.41 7.85 -5.72
CA THR A 308 -10.77 9.06 -6.25
C THR A 308 -10.07 8.72 -7.55
N ASN A 309 -10.76 8.92 -8.67
CA ASN A 309 -10.22 8.67 -9.99
C ASN A 309 -9.15 9.73 -10.32
N LEU A 310 -7.89 9.30 -10.38
CA LEU A 310 -6.80 10.12 -10.89
C LEU A 310 -6.69 9.98 -12.41
N ASP A 311 -6.24 11.06 -13.05
CA ASP A 311 -5.65 10.98 -14.37
C ASP A 311 -4.20 10.46 -14.22
N TRP A 312 -3.91 9.33 -14.86
CA TRP A 312 -2.59 8.69 -14.82
C TRP A 312 -1.67 9.15 -15.96
N GLY A 313 -2.12 10.10 -16.80
CA GLY A 313 -1.48 10.56 -18.03
C GLY A 313 -2.22 10.08 -19.27
N GLU A 314 -2.46 8.77 -19.39
CA GLU A 314 -3.25 8.15 -20.45
C GLU A 314 -4.18 7.07 -19.87
N ASP A 315 -5.33 6.83 -20.51
CA ASP A 315 -6.31 5.82 -20.08
C ASP A 315 -5.72 4.41 -19.94
N LYS A 316 -4.77 4.05 -20.82
CA LYS A 316 -4.09 2.76 -20.73
C LYS A 316 -3.26 2.62 -19.46
N GLN A 317 -2.62 3.68 -18.98
CA GLN A 317 -1.86 3.65 -17.73
C GLN A 317 -2.79 3.36 -16.54
N LYS A 318 -4.00 3.94 -16.55
CA LYS A 318 -5.04 3.62 -15.57
C LYS A 318 -5.49 2.16 -15.68
N GLN A 319 -5.72 1.65 -16.89
CA GLN A 319 -6.11 0.25 -17.12
C GLN A 319 -5.04 -0.73 -16.64
N PHE A 320 -3.75 -0.45 -16.84
CA PHE A 320 -2.66 -1.27 -16.31
C PHE A 320 -2.73 -1.44 -14.80
N VAL A 321 -3.00 -0.33 -14.09
CA VAL A 321 -3.19 -0.36 -12.64
C VAL A 321 -4.42 -1.18 -12.28
N GLU A 322 -5.57 -0.87 -12.89
CA GLU A 322 -6.87 -1.45 -12.53
C GLU A 322 -7.00 -2.95 -12.87
N ASN A 323 -6.48 -3.37 -14.03
CA ASN A 323 -6.52 -4.76 -14.47
C ASN A 323 -5.74 -5.70 -13.53
N GLN A 324 -4.73 -5.18 -12.83
CA GLN A 324 -3.95 -5.96 -11.87
C GLN A 324 -4.52 -5.90 -10.44
N LEU A 325 -5.44 -4.98 -10.12
CA LEU A 325 -6.06 -4.88 -8.78
C LEU A 325 -6.87 -6.12 -8.39
N GLY A 326 -7.30 -6.93 -9.36
CA GLY A 326 -7.96 -8.21 -9.12
C GLY A 326 -8.74 -8.76 -10.32
N TYR A 327 -9.29 -9.95 -10.14
CA TYR A 327 -10.06 -10.64 -11.17
C TYR A 327 -11.49 -10.06 -11.24
N LYS A 328 -11.89 -9.59 -12.41
CA LYS A 328 -13.25 -9.10 -12.68
C LYS A 328 -14.02 -10.14 -13.46
N GLU A 329 -14.94 -10.82 -12.79
CA GLU A 329 -15.81 -11.83 -13.39
C GLU A 329 -17.17 -11.84 -12.65
N THR A 330 -18.23 -12.06 -13.41
CA THR A 330 -19.62 -12.02 -12.93
C THR A 330 -20.11 -13.36 -12.39
N THR A 331 -19.39 -14.44 -12.70
CA THR A 331 -19.80 -15.82 -12.38
C THR A 331 -19.33 -16.34 -11.02
N SER A 332 -18.40 -15.66 -10.33
CA SER A 332 -17.97 -16.04 -8.97
C SER A 332 -18.73 -15.26 -7.90
N THR A 333 -19.40 -16.00 -7.00
CA THR A 333 -20.27 -15.41 -5.96
C THR A 333 -19.48 -14.71 -4.84
N ASN A 334 -18.25 -15.15 -4.54
CA ASN A 334 -17.48 -14.67 -3.37
C ASN A 334 -16.13 -14.02 -3.75
N SER A 335 -15.90 -13.73 -5.04
CA SER A 335 -14.67 -13.10 -5.53
C SER A 335 -14.78 -11.57 -5.52
N HIS A 336 -14.67 -10.98 -4.32
CA HIS A 336 -14.74 -9.53 -4.14
C HIS A 336 -13.34 -8.93 -3.94
N ASN A 337 -12.96 -8.07 -4.86
CA ASN A 337 -11.70 -7.32 -4.89
C ASN A 337 -11.98 -5.90 -5.43
N PHE A 338 -11.01 -4.99 -5.36
CA PHE A 338 -11.19 -3.61 -5.82
C PHE A 338 -11.63 -3.54 -7.29
N HIS A 339 -11.01 -4.32 -8.18
CA HIS A 339 -11.39 -4.32 -9.60
C HIS A 339 -12.79 -4.86 -9.85
N SER A 340 -13.17 -5.99 -9.22
CA SER A 340 -14.50 -6.59 -9.41
C SER A 340 -15.63 -5.73 -8.86
N LYS A 341 -15.34 -4.90 -7.85
CA LYS A 341 -16.27 -3.90 -7.31
C LYS A 341 -16.16 -2.52 -7.96
N SER A 342 -15.41 -2.40 -9.07
CA SER A 342 -15.24 -1.18 -9.86
C SER A 342 -14.67 0.01 -9.08
N PHE A 343 -13.77 -0.28 -8.14
CA PHE A 343 -12.93 0.72 -7.49
C PHE A 343 -11.63 0.92 -8.28
N THR A 344 -11.01 2.10 -8.11
CA THR A 344 -9.67 2.40 -8.64
C THR A 344 -8.58 2.10 -7.60
N GLN A 345 -7.34 2.56 -7.86
CA GLN A 345 -6.20 2.39 -6.95
C GLN A 345 -6.55 2.75 -5.49
N PRO A 346 -6.42 1.81 -4.54
CA PRO A 346 -6.99 1.98 -3.21
C PRO A 346 -6.06 2.67 -2.21
N ALA A 347 -4.75 2.76 -2.46
CA ALA A 347 -3.80 3.27 -1.48
C ALA A 347 -2.53 3.91 -2.06
N TYR A 348 -1.96 4.87 -1.32
CA TYR A 348 -0.75 5.58 -1.72
C TYR A 348 0.20 5.78 -0.53
N PHE A 349 1.50 5.78 -0.80
CA PHE A 349 2.54 6.31 0.10
C PHE A 349 2.67 7.80 -0.18
N ILE A 350 2.05 8.63 0.65
CA ILE A 350 1.99 10.07 0.42
C ILE A 350 3.34 10.70 0.78
N SER A 351 3.94 11.39 -0.17
CA SER A 351 5.19 12.14 0.06
C SER A 351 4.92 13.39 0.89
N GLY A 352 3.83 14.09 0.58
CA GLY A 352 3.40 15.28 1.29
C GLY A 352 2.19 15.92 0.60
N ILE A 353 1.68 16.96 1.24
CA ILE A 353 0.64 17.83 0.70
C ILE A 353 0.98 19.27 1.07
N ASP A 354 0.75 20.20 0.16
CA ASP A 354 0.94 21.63 0.37
C ASP A 354 -0.11 22.44 -0.41
N SER A 355 -0.14 23.75 -0.20
CA SER A 355 -1.09 24.66 -0.84
C SER A 355 -0.40 25.90 -1.43
N VAL A 356 -0.73 26.24 -2.66
CA VAL A 356 -0.28 27.48 -3.33
C VAL A 356 -1.48 28.09 -4.06
N ASN A 357 -1.79 29.36 -3.79
CA ASN A 357 -2.88 30.10 -4.44
C ASN A 357 -4.22 29.34 -4.42
N ASP A 358 -4.62 28.85 -3.24
CA ASP A 358 -5.82 28.00 -3.01
C ASP A 358 -5.86 26.67 -3.78
N GLN A 359 -4.78 26.28 -4.45
CA GLN A 359 -4.64 24.94 -5.04
C GLN A 359 -3.87 24.04 -4.08
N LEU A 360 -4.33 22.79 -3.95
CA LEU A 360 -3.64 21.76 -3.21
C LEU A 360 -2.72 20.97 -4.15
N ILE A 361 -1.50 20.74 -3.72
CA ILE A 361 -0.51 19.94 -4.44
C ILE A 361 -0.19 18.73 -3.56
N PHE A 362 -0.37 17.53 -4.10
CA PHE A 362 0.05 16.29 -3.44
C PHE A 362 0.90 15.45 -4.38
N SER A 363 1.75 14.61 -3.80
CA SER A 363 2.51 13.61 -4.54
C SER A 363 2.70 12.37 -3.68
N GLY A 364 3.05 11.25 -4.31
CA GLY A 364 3.29 10.01 -3.62
C GLY A 364 3.50 8.86 -4.59
N PHE A 365 3.91 7.73 -4.05
CA PHE A 365 3.94 6.48 -4.81
C PHE A 365 2.61 5.75 -4.70
N LYS A 366 2.14 5.17 -5.80
CA LYS A 366 1.12 4.12 -5.77
C LYS A 366 1.60 3.00 -4.86
N ALA A 367 0.81 2.62 -3.85
CA ALA A 367 1.10 1.40 -3.10
C ALA A 367 0.73 0.18 -3.94
N GLY A 368 1.61 -0.82 -4.01
CA GLY A 368 1.34 -2.02 -4.79
C GLY A 368 0.05 -2.69 -4.31
N SER A 369 -0.87 -3.01 -5.22
CA SER A 369 -2.13 -3.66 -4.87
C SER A 369 -2.56 -4.56 -6.00
N VAL A 370 -2.89 -5.80 -5.65
CA VAL A 370 -3.19 -6.87 -6.59
C VAL A 370 -4.22 -7.84 -6.02
N GLY A 371 -4.76 -8.70 -6.88
CA GLY A 371 -5.58 -9.83 -6.46
C GLY A 371 -4.76 -10.93 -5.78
N TYR A 372 -5.38 -11.72 -4.91
CA TYR A 372 -4.83 -12.98 -4.41
C TYR A 372 -5.91 -14.04 -4.27
N ASP A 373 -5.51 -15.30 -4.42
CA ASP A 373 -6.42 -16.43 -4.32
C ASP A 373 -6.55 -16.92 -2.87
N SER A 374 -7.77 -16.83 -2.35
CA SER A 374 -8.14 -17.27 -1.01
C SER A 374 -8.92 -18.59 -1.01
N SER A 375 -9.09 -19.22 -2.17
CA SER A 375 -9.82 -20.48 -2.29
C SER A 375 -9.14 -21.64 -1.57
N SER A 376 -9.93 -22.65 -1.20
CA SER A 376 -9.44 -23.86 -0.53
C SER A 376 -8.75 -24.84 -1.50
N SER A 377 -9.10 -24.78 -2.79
CA SER A 377 -8.62 -25.66 -3.85
C SER A 377 -8.66 -24.98 -5.23
N SER A 378 -7.51 -24.52 -5.70
CA SER A 378 -7.29 -23.99 -7.05
C SER A 378 -5.81 -24.17 -7.42
N SER A 379 -5.48 -23.97 -8.70
CA SER A 379 -4.10 -23.99 -9.16
C SER A 379 -3.24 -22.84 -8.57
N THR A 380 -3.88 -21.72 -8.21
CA THR A 380 -3.27 -20.50 -7.70
C THR A 380 -3.49 -20.27 -6.20
N LYS A 381 -3.97 -21.28 -5.47
CA LYS A 381 -4.24 -21.21 -4.03
C LYS A 381 -3.06 -20.60 -3.26
N ASP A 382 -3.38 -19.71 -2.32
CA ASP A 382 -2.42 -19.05 -1.45
C ASP A 382 -1.35 -18.26 -2.23
N GLN A 383 -1.69 -17.77 -3.42
CA GLN A 383 -0.83 -16.98 -4.28
C GLN A 383 -1.43 -15.60 -4.58
N SER A 384 -0.58 -14.59 -4.60
CA SER A 384 -0.87 -13.30 -5.23
C SER A 384 -0.82 -13.43 -6.76
N LEU A 385 -1.62 -12.62 -7.45
CA LEU A 385 -1.73 -12.59 -8.90
C LEU A 385 -1.18 -11.26 -9.43
N ALA A 386 0.11 -11.25 -9.75
CA ALA A 386 0.87 -10.05 -10.12
C ALA A 386 1.88 -10.39 -11.23
N TRP A 387 2.21 -9.41 -12.08
CA TRP A 387 3.15 -9.60 -13.18
C TRP A 387 3.82 -8.29 -13.59
N SER A 388 4.95 -8.41 -14.30
CA SER A 388 5.64 -7.28 -14.93
C SER A 388 4.85 -6.73 -16.11
N THR A 389 4.76 -5.41 -16.19
CA THR A 389 4.05 -4.65 -17.24
C THR A 389 5.00 -3.81 -18.09
N THR A 390 6.29 -4.09 -18.00
CA THR A 390 7.34 -3.38 -18.73
C THR A 390 7.15 -3.53 -20.24
N THR A 391 7.19 -2.38 -20.92
CA THR A 391 7.03 -2.20 -22.36
C THR A 391 7.99 -3.08 -23.16
N SER A 392 7.48 -3.75 -24.20
CA SER A 392 8.23 -4.64 -25.09
C SER A 392 9.34 -3.94 -25.88
N LEU A 393 10.36 -4.70 -26.26
CA LEU A 393 11.55 -4.19 -26.95
C LEU A 393 11.26 -3.65 -28.36
N ASP A 394 10.23 -4.17 -29.03
CA ASP A 394 9.80 -3.73 -30.35
C ASP A 394 8.95 -2.45 -30.33
N SER A 395 8.47 -2.03 -29.15
CA SER A 395 7.60 -0.86 -28.98
C SER A 395 8.14 0.37 -29.68
N LYS A 396 7.27 1.15 -30.33
CA LYS A 396 7.67 2.46 -30.86
C LYS A 396 8.26 3.32 -29.74
N THR A 397 9.34 4.02 -30.08
CA THR A 397 10.02 4.98 -29.20
C THR A 397 9.18 6.23 -29.01
N GLY A 398 9.45 6.99 -27.95
CA GLY A 398 8.68 8.17 -27.56
C GLY A 398 7.67 7.86 -26.45
N TYR A 399 7.66 8.72 -25.43
CA TYR A 399 6.99 8.48 -24.15
C TYR A 399 5.56 7.93 -24.27
N ARG A 400 4.73 8.57 -25.11
CA ARG A 400 3.33 8.16 -25.28
C ARG A 400 3.20 6.74 -25.80
N ASP A 401 3.96 6.36 -26.82
CA ASP A 401 3.93 5.01 -27.38
C ASP A 401 4.46 3.98 -26.37
N LEU A 402 5.46 4.35 -25.57
CA LEU A 402 6.01 3.48 -24.52
C LEU A 402 4.97 3.17 -23.43
N VAL A 403 4.27 4.19 -22.91
CA VAL A 403 3.30 4.03 -21.81
C VAL A 403 1.94 3.52 -22.25
N THR A 404 1.65 3.52 -23.56
CA THR A 404 0.40 3.00 -24.15
C THR A 404 0.56 1.65 -24.84
N ASN A 405 1.75 1.05 -24.79
CA ASN A 405 2.00 -0.30 -25.27
C ASN A 405 1.13 -1.32 -24.52
N GLU A 406 0.67 -2.38 -25.17
CA GLU A 406 -0.27 -3.36 -24.58
C GLU A 406 0.42 -4.56 -23.91
N THR A 407 1.75 -4.53 -23.83
CA THR A 407 2.57 -5.58 -23.21
C THR A 407 2.21 -5.73 -21.75
N GLY A 408 1.60 -6.86 -21.40
CA GLY A 408 1.24 -7.17 -20.02
C GLY A 408 -0.06 -6.51 -19.55
N LEU A 409 -0.88 -5.93 -20.44
CA LEU A 409 -2.07 -5.16 -20.03
C LEU A 409 -3.09 -5.98 -19.25
N ASN A 410 -3.32 -7.24 -19.63
CA ASN A 410 -4.35 -8.09 -19.01
C ASN A 410 -3.77 -9.32 -18.31
N GLY A 411 -2.46 -9.53 -18.34
CA GLY A 411 -1.84 -10.73 -17.76
C GLY A 411 -0.35 -10.88 -18.09
N PRO A 412 0.31 -11.91 -17.53
CA PRO A 412 1.76 -12.08 -17.65
C PRO A 412 2.27 -12.25 -19.09
N ILE A 413 3.43 -11.68 -19.39
CA ILE A 413 4.11 -11.86 -20.69
C ILE A 413 5.64 -11.76 -20.61
N ASN A 414 6.19 -10.98 -19.69
CA ASN A 414 7.64 -10.88 -19.49
C ASN A 414 8.19 -12.14 -18.79
N GLY A 415 9.50 -12.37 -18.90
CA GLY A 415 10.14 -13.62 -18.56
C GLY A 415 11.65 -13.55 -18.74
N SER A 416 12.24 -14.46 -19.52
CA SER A 416 13.66 -14.42 -19.91
C SER A 416 13.79 -14.88 -21.36
N PHE A 417 14.45 -14.06 -22.18
CA PHE A 417 14.54 -14.22 -23.63
C PHE A 417 15.97 -14.00 -24.08
N SER A 418 16.55 -14.98 -24.77
CA SER A 418 17.85 -14.83 -25.43
C SER A 418 17.68 -14.09 -26.75
N ILE A 419 18.50 -13.07 -26.98
CA ILE A 419 18.46 -12.20 -28.16
C ILE A 419 19.88 -12.10 -28.70
N GLN A 420 20.16 -12.78 -29.82
CA GLN A 420 21.51 -12.90 -30.37
C GLN A 420 22.50 -13.42 -29.30
N ASP A 421 23.50 -12.62 -28.93
CA ASP A 421 24.55 -12.88 -27.94
C ASP A 421 24.24 -12.28 -26.55
N THR A 422 23.09 -11.63 -26.39
CA THR A 422 22.61 -11.05 -25.13
C THR A 422 21.28 -11.67 -24.68
N PHE A 423 20.69 -11.12 -23.63
CA PHE A 423 19.38 -11.51 -23.13
C PHE A 423 18.56 -10.28 -22.72
N SER A 424 17.26 -10.47 -22.58
CA SER A 424 16.36 -9.53 -21.93
C SER A 424 15.32 -10.28 -21.11
N PHE A 425 14.87 -9.66 -20.03
CA PHE A 425 13.71 -10.17 -19.28
C PHE A 425 12.37 -9.69 -19.86
N VAL A 426 12.42 -8.69 -20.74
CA VAL A 426 11.25 -8.11 -21.41
C VAL A 426 10.97 -8.87 -22.70
N VAL A 427 9.68 -9.06 -23.02
CA VAL A 427 9.28 -9.73 -24.25
C VAL A 427 9.77 -8.96 -25.49
N PRO A 428 10.41 -9.62 -26.47
CA PRO A 428 10.94 -8.91 -27.64
C PRO A 428 9.88 -8.38 -28.60
N TYR A 429 8.67 -8.95 -28.57
CA TYR A 429 7.63 -8.67 -29.55
C TYR A 429 6.27 -8.41 -28.88
N SER A 430 5.51 -7.48 -29.47
CA SER A 430 4.13 -7.16 -29.12
C SER A 430 3.24 -7.07 -30.37
N MET A 431 1.94 -6.84 -30.16
CA MET A 431 0.95 -6.77 -31.25
C MET A 431 0.99 -8.04 -32.12
N ASN A 432 1.30 -7.92 -33.42
CA ASN A 432 1.30 -9.01 -34.37
C ASN A 432 2.70 -9.58 -34.64
N HIS A 433 3.74 -8.99 -34.04
CA HIS A 433 5.12 -9.24 -34.41
C HIS A 433 5.66 -10.56 -33.87
N THR A 434 6.54 -11.17 -34.66
CA THR A 434 7.35 -12.34 -34.31
C THR A 434 8.67 -12.27 -35.05
N ASN A 435 9.61 -13.14 -34.68
CA ASN A 435 10.88 -13.26 -35.40
C ASN A 435 10.73 -13.68 -36.88
N ASN A 436 9.61 -14.30 -37.24
CA ASN A 436 9.33 -14.80 -38.59
C ASN A 436 8.41 -13.89 -39.40
N GLY A 437 8.10 -12.68 -38.92
CA GLY A 437 7.11 -11.77 -39.51
C GLY A 437 5.90 -11.60 -38.59
N THR A 438 4.69 -11.86 -39.09
CA THR A 438 3.44 -11.62 -38.33
C THR A 438 2.60 -12.88 -38.14
N THR A 439 2.15 -13.16 -36.91
CA THR A 439 1.34 -14.37 -36.59
C THR A 439 -0.07 -14.06 -36.04
N GLY A 440 -0.52 -12.82 -36.20
CA GLY A 440 -1.75 -12.31 -35.57
C GLY A 440 -1.52 -11.76 -34.15
N PRO A 441 -2.53 -11.13 -33.54
CA PRO A 441 -2.34 -10.38 -32.30
C PRO A 441 -1.99 -11.29 -31.12
N ILE A 442 -0.98 -10.89 -30.36
CA ILE A 442 -0.58 -11.46 -29.07
C ILE A 442 -1.61 -11.03 -28.01
N LYS A 443 -2.17 -12.02 -27.30
CA LYS A 443 -3.13 -11.78 -26.22
C LYS A 443 -2.52 -12.11 -24.85
N THR A 444 -2.84 -11.29 -23.86
CA THR A 444 -2.62 -11.55 -22.44
C THR A 444 -3.96 -11.81 -21.75
N ALA A 445 -3.98 -12.62 -20.70
CA ALA A 445 -5.19 -12.93 -19.93
C ALA A 445 -4.85 -13.08 -18.45
N TYR A 446 -5.82 -12.72 -17.60
CA TYR A 446 -5.66 -12.77 -16.15
C TYR A 446 -5.41 -14.23 -15.71
N PRO A 447 -4.50 -14.50 -14.76
CA PRO A 447 -4.07 -15.86 -14.41
C PRO A 447 -5.09 -16.60 -13.54
N VAL A 448 -6.29 -16.80 -14.07
CA VAL A 448 -7.36 -17.64 -13.52
C VAL A 448 -7.79 -18.61 -14.60
N LYS A 449 -7.70 -19.91 -14.30
CA LYS A 449 -8.11 -20.95 -15.26
C LYS A 449 -9.61 -20.84 -15.51
N LYS A 450 -10.03 -20.80 -16.79
CA LYS A 450 -11.46 -20.65 -17.16
C LYS A 450 -12.38 -21.67 -16.50
N SER A 451 -11.93 -22.92 -16.33
CA SER A 451 -12.72 -23.98 -15.68
C SER A 451 -12.91 -23.76 -14.17
N GLU A 452 -12.13 -22.86 -13.56
CA GLU A 452 -12.16 -22.52 -12.14
C GLU A 452 -12.84 -21.15 -11.90
N ALA A 453 -13.30 -20.46 -12.95
CA ALA A 453 -13.76 -19.07 -12.89
C ALA A 453 -14.93 -18.83 -11.92
N SER A 454 -15.85 -19.77 -11.79
CA SER A 454 -17.01 -19.67 -10.87
C SER A 454 -16.69 -20.08 -9.43
N SER A 455 -15.64 -20.88 -9.21
CA SER A 455 -15.27 -21.43 -7.90
C SER A 455 -14.09 -20.71 -7.24
N VAL A 456 -13.33 -19.93 -8.00
CA VAL A 456 -12.18 -19.18 -7.48
C VAL A 456 -12.64 -17.98 -6.62
N ALA A 457 -11.87 -17.67 -5.59
CA ALA A 457 -12.08 -16.52 -4.72
C ALA A 457 -10.85 -15.60 -4.80
N ILE A 458 -10.92 -14.58 -5.67
CA ILE A 458 -9.86 -13.58 -5.80
C ILE A 458 -10.22 -12.35 -4.97
N ASN A 459 -9.53 -12.16 -3.85
CA ASN A 459 -9.66 -10.99 -2.96
C ASN A 459 -8.49 -10.02 -3.17
N SER A 460 -8.51 -8.87 -2.49
CA SER A 460 -7.47 -7.83 -2.65
C SER A 460 -6.41 -7.86 -1.56
N LEU A 461 -5.19 -7.52 -1.94
CA LEU A 461 -4.12 -7.19 -1.00
C LEU A 461 -3.49 -5.83 -1.30
N ILE A 462 -2.82 -5.24 -0.30
CA ILE A 462 -2.02 -4.02 -0.43
C ILE A 462 -0.61 -4.28 0.13
N ASN A 463 0.41 -3.92 -0.64
CA ASN A 463 1.82 -4.08 -0.32
C ASN A 463 2.35 -2.87 0.47
N ALA A 464 3.45 -3.09 1.18
CA ALA A 464 4.14 -2.08 1.97
C ALA A 464 5.20 -1.29 1.17
N THR A 465 5.22 -1.45 -0.16
CA THR A 465 6.11 -0.74 -1.09
C THR A 465 5.39 -0.40 -2.41
N PRO A 466 6.02 0.40 -3.29
CA PRO A 466 5.49 0.64 -4.64
C PRO A 466 5.51 -0.57 -5.58
N LEU A 467 6.13 -1.69 -5.18
CA LEU A 467 6.24 -2.88 -6.00
C LEU A 467 4.92 -3.68 -5.98
N ASN A 468 4.38 -3.98 -7.17
CA ASN A 468 3.21 -4.88 -7.29
C ASN A 468 3.62 -6.36 -7.17
N SER A 469 4.75 -6.76 -7.75
CA SER A 469 5.22 -8.15 -7.79
C SER A 469 6.51 -8.31 -7.00
N TYR A 470 6.52 -9.25 -6.04
CA TYR A 470 7.68 -9.62 -5.23
C TYR A 470 8.23 -11.01 -5.55
N GLY A 471 7.77 -11.62 -6.64
CA GLY A 471 8.26 -12.94 -7.05
C GLY A 471 9.76 -12.88 -7.28
N ASP A 472 10.51 -13.78 -6.65
CA ASP A 472 11.96 -13.83 -6.72
C ASP A 472 12.44 -14.29 -8.11
N GLU A 473 12.54 -13.34 -9.05
CA GLU A 473 12.99 -13.54 -10.42
C GLU A 473 13.63 -12.28 -11.03
N GLY A 474 14.39 -12.46 -12.12
CA GLY A 474 15.21 -11.41 -12.73
C GLY A 474 14.42 -10.18 -13.20
N ILE A 475 13.24 -10.37 -13.81
CA ILE A 475 12.40 -9.25 -14.27
C ILE A 475 11.98 -8.33 -13.12
N GLY A 476 11.71 -8.89 -11.93
CA GLY A 476 11.32 -8.09 -10.76
C GLY A 476 12.43 -7.15 -10.31
N VAL A 477 13.69 -7.59 -10.38
CA VAL A 477 14.87 -6.75 -10.08
C VAL A 477 15.02 -5.64 -11.13
N PHE A 478 14.89 -5.97 -12.42
CA PHE A 478 15.07 -4.99 -13.50
C PHE A 478 13.96 -3.95 -13.52
N ASP A 479 12.73 -4.34 -13.26
CA ASP A 479 11.58 -3.43 -13.12
C ASP A 479 11.78 -2.48 -11.92
N ALA A 480 12.27 -2.99 -10.79
CA ALA A 480 12.48 -2.20 -9.58
C ALA A 480 13.65 -1.20 -9.71
N LEU A 481 14.66 -1.51 -10.52
CA LEU A 481 15.89 -0.71 -10.66
C LEU A 481 15.98 0.10 -11.96
N GLY A 482 15.00 -0.01 -12.86
CA GLY A 482 15.02 0.70 -14.15
C GLY A 482 16.14 0.23 -15.09
N LEU A 483 16.30 -1.10 -15.20
CA LEU A 483 17.39 -1.72 -15.98
C LEU A 483 16.92 -2.34 -17.31
N ASN A 484 15.65 -2.20 -17.66
CA ASN A 484 15.11 -2.66 -18.93
C ASN A 484 15.26 -1.56 -20.00
N TYR A 485 16.11 -1.77 -21.00
CA TYR A 485 16.34 -0.84 -22.12
C TYR A 485 16.08 -1.51 -23.46
N ASN A 486 15.65 -0.73 -24.45
CA ASN A 486 15.49 -1.23 -25.82
C ASN A 486 16.85 -1.45 -26.54
N PHE A 487 16.83 -2.20 -27.65
CA PHE A 487 18.01 -2.45 -28.49
C PHE A 487 18.00 -1.63 -29.81
N LYS A 488 17.26 -0.53 -29.85
CA LYS A 488 17.21 0.35 -31.02
C LYS A 488 18.42 1.29 -31.03
N SER A 489 18.62 1.99 -32.15
CA SER A 489 19.73 2.94 -32.31
C SER A 489 19.72 4.04 -31.24
N ASN A 490 18.53 4.49 -30.84
CA ASN A 490 18.33 5.38 -29.70
C ASN A 490 17.76 4.55 -28.56
N GLN A 491 18.61 4.27 -27.57
CA GLN A 491 18.20 3.57 -26.36
C GLN A 491 17.25 4.44 -25.54
N GLU A 492 16.12 3.85 -25.16
CA GLU A 492 15.12 4.39 -24.24
C GLU A 492 14.78 3.34 -23.19
#